data_AF-A0A527W4S7-F1
#
_entry.id   AF-A0A527W4S7-F1
#
_cell.length_a   1.000
_cell.length_b   1.000
_cell.length_c   1.000
_cell.angle_alpha   90.00
_cell.angle_beta   90.00
_cell.angle_gamma   90.00
#
_symmetry.space_group_name_H-M   'P 1'
#
loop_
_entity.id
_entity.type
_entity.pdbx_description
1 polymer ?
#
loop_
_entity_poly.entity_id
_entity_poly.type
_entity_poly.pdbx_seq_one_letter_code
_entity_poly.pdbx_strand_id
1 'polypeptide(L)' 'MSKKLSETPLIHPTAQVENSTLGRWTEIAERSRVAECELGDYSYMMQDCAVWCATIGKFSNIAASV' A
#
# COMPACT_ATOMS: atom_id res chain seq x y z
N MET A 1 1.70 -19.74 -6.09
CA MET A 1 2.95 -19.10 -5.63
C MET A 1 2.61 -18.25 -4.41
N SER A 2 3.19 -18.51 -3.25
CA SER A 2 2.96 -17.68 -2.06
C SER A 2 3.60 -16.30 -2.29
N LYS A 3 2.81 -15.22 -2.25
CA LYS A 3 3.34 -13.86 -2.31
C LYS A 3 4.10 -13.60 -1.01
N LYS A 4 5.40 -13.33 -1.12
CA LYS A 4 6.27 -13.15 0.03
C LYS A 4 6.60 -11.67 0.17
N LEU A 5 6.38 -11.11 1.35
CA LEU A 5 6.83 -9.76 1.70
C LEU A 5 8.35 -9.68 1.49
N SER A 6 8.83 -8.54 1.00
CA SER A 6 10.25 -8.28 0.75
C SER A 6 10.57 -6.81 0.99
N GLU A 7 11.84 -6.42 0.85
CA GLU A 7 12.21 -5.00 0.84
C GLU A 7 11.59 -4.23 -0.33
N THR A 8 11.22 -4.92 -1.42
CA THR A 8 10.41 -4.32 -2.50
C THR A 8 8.92 -4.35 -2.09
N PRO A 9 8.20 -3.22 -2.24
CA PRO A 9 6.75 -3.16 -2.02
C PRO A 9 5.99 -4.26 -2.77
N LEU A 10 5.07 -4.92 -2.07
CA LEU A 10 4.16 -5.89 -2.68
C LEU A 10 2.87 -5.20 -3.10
N ILE A 11 2.65 -5.08 -4.40
CA ILE A 11 1.43 -4.46 -4.95
C ILE A 11 0.57 -5.55 -5.58
N HIS A 12 -0.71 -5.61 -5.20
CA HIS A 12 -1.65 -6.52 -5.85
C HIS A 12 -1.85 -6.12 -7.33
N PRO A 13 -1.95 -7.06 -8.29
CA PRO A 13 -2.14 -6.74 -9.71
C PRO A 13 -3.37 -5.88 -10.05
N THR A 14 -4.36 -5.83 -9.16
CA THR A 14 -5.57 -5.02 -9.32
C THR A 14 -5.53 -3.70 -8.55
N ALA A 15 -4.48 -3.46 -7.76
CA ALA A 15 -4.26 -2.18 -7.11
C ALA A 15 -3.66 -1.17 -8.10
N GLN A 16 -4.03 0.10 -7.93
CA GLN A 16 -3.52 1.21 -8.73
C GLN A 16 -2.65 2.09 -7.84
N VAL A 17 -1.39 2.25 -8.22
CA VAL A 17 -0.42 3.10 -7.51
C VAL A 17 0.17 4.08 -8.52
N GLU A 18 -0.09 5.37 -8.32
CA GLU A 18 0.28 6.44 -9.24
C GLU A 18 1.05 7.53 -8.48
N ASN A 19 2.18 7.99 -9.02
CA ASN A 19 2.97 9.09 -8.46
C ASN A 19 3.22 8.98 -6.94
N SER A 20 3.48 7.76 -6.45
CA SER A 20 3.55 7.47 -5.02
C SER A 20 4.83 6.72 -4.66
N THR A 21 5.32 6.93 -3.44
CA THR A 21 6.47 6.21 -2.89
C THR A 21 6.00 5.23 -1.83
N LEU A 22 6.40 3.97 -1.96
CA LEU A 22 6.13 2.92 -0.99
C LEU A 22 7.44 2.48 -0.35
N GLY A 23 7.46 2.46 0.98
CA GLY A 23 8.59 2.03 1.79
C GLY A 23 8.86 0.53 1.69
N ARG A 24 9.91 0.07 2.38
CA ARG A 24 10.26 -1.36 2.42
C ARG A 24 9.24 -2.13 3.23
N TRP A 25 9.01 -3.38 2.86
CA TRP A 25 8.09 -4.26 3.58
C TRP A 25 6.65 -3.72 3.61
N THR A 26 6.24 -3.01 2.56
CA THR A 26 4.85 -2.56 2.41
C THR A 26 4.02 -3.48 1.54
N GLU A 27 2.72 -3.54 1.80
CA GLU A 27 1.76 -4.29 0.98
C GLU A 27 0.53 -3.44 0.64
N ILE A 28 0.15 -3.43 -0.64
CA ILE A 28 -1.10 -2.85 -1.13
C ILE A 28 -1.99 -3.97 -1.65
N ALA A 29 -3.08 -4.24 -0.95
CA ALA A 29 -4.04 -5.27 -1.31
C ALA A 29 -4.90 -4.87 -2.53
N GLU A 30 -5.67 -5.85 -3.00
CA GLU A 30 -6.50 -5.73 -4.20
C GLU A 30 -7.46 -4.54 -4.18
N ARG A 31 -7.79 -4.03 -5.39
CA ARG A 31 -8.78 -2.97 -5.63
C ARG A 31 -8.53 -1.67 -4.86
N SER A 32 -7.33 -1.49 -4.30
CA SER A 32 -6.94 -0.24 -3.63
C SER A 32 -6.41 0.79 -4.63
N ARG A 33 -6.59 2.07 -4.32
CA ARG A 33 -6.07 3.20 -5.10
C ARG A 33 -5.19 4.09 -4.23
N VAL A 34 -3.95 4.29 -4.67
CA VAL A 34 -2.95 5.14 -4.00
C VAL A 34 -2.42 6.13 -5.02
N ALA A 35 -2.66 7.42 -4.81
CA ALA A 35 -2.25 8.47 -5.74
C ALA A 35 -1.56 9.62 -4.99
N GLU A 36 -0.40 10.08 -5.47
CA GLU A 36 0.32 11.22 -4.89
C GLU A 36 0.56 11.06 -3.38
N CYS A 37 1.00 9.87 -2.97
CA CYS A 37 1.16 9.49 -1.57
C CYS A 37 2.56 9.00 -1.22
N GLU A 38 2.84 9.02 0.09
CA GLU A 38 3.98 8.33 0.69
C GLU A 38 3.47 7.33 1.74
N LEU A 39 3.88 6.07 1.65
CA LEU A 39 3.61 5.03 2.65
C LEU A 39 4.93 4.54 3.25
N GLY A 40 5.13 4.77 4.55
CA GLY A 40 6.37 4.41 5.25
C GLY A 40 6.58 2.90 5.40
N ASP A 41 7.84 2.51 5.67
CA ASP A 41 8.25 1.11 5.89
C ASP A 41 7.32 0.34 6.85
N TYR A 42 7.20 -0.97 6.65
CA TYR A 42 6.44 -1.90 7.52
C TYR A 42 4.95 -1.54 7.67
N SER A 43 4.33 -1.06 6.59
CA SER A 43 2.94 -0.60 6.56
C SER A 43 2.13 -1.36 5.50
N TYR A 44 0.83 -1.56 5.70
CA TYR A 44 -0.02 -2.17 4.68
C TYR A 44 -1.37 -1.50 4.53
N MET A 45 -1.97 -1.68 3.35
CA MET A 45 -3.36 -1.34 3.05
C MET A 45 -4.11 -2.60 2.64
N MET A 46 -5.22 -2.88 3.33
CA MET A 46 -6.15 -3.94 2.97
C MET A 46 -7.05 -3.49 1.81
N GLN A 47 -7.84 -4.42 1.28
CA GLN A 47 -8.61 -4.21 0.05
C GLN A 47 -9.56 -3.01 0.11
N ASP A 48 -9.88 -2.50 -1.09
CA ASP A 48 -10.89 -1.46 -1.32
C ASP A 48 -10.59 -0.11 -0.64
N CYS A 49 -9.34 0.13 -0.25
CA CYS A 49 -8.91 1.41 0.33
C CYS A 49 -8.53 2.43 -0.73
N ALA A 50 -8.80 3.71 -0.47
CA ALA A 50 -8.35 4.83 -1.30
C ALA A 50 -7.58 5.86 -0.47
N VAL A 51 -6.40 6.24 -0.93
CA VAL A 51 -5.56 7.29 -0.32
C VAL A 51 -5.08 8.24 -1.42
N TRP A 52 -5.19 9.54 -1.17
CA TRP A 52 -4.79 10.60 -2.09
C TRP A 52 -4.16 11.77 -1.34
N CYS A 53 -3.07 12.33 -1.87
CA CYS A 53 -2.39 13.51 -1.34
C CYS A 53 -2.06 13.41 0.16
N ALA A 54 -1.50 12.27 0.59
CA ALA A 54 -1.23 11.99 1.99
C ALA A 54 0.16 11.37 2.22
N THR A 55 0.74 11.70 3.37
CA THR A 55 1.93 11.05 3.92
C THR A 55 1.53 10.19 5.10
N ILE A 56 1.74 8.88 5.00
CA ILE A 56 1.46 7.89 6.03
C ILE A 56 2.79 7.36 6.58
N GLY A 57 2.97 7.47 7.89
CA GLY A 57 4.19 7.05 8.58
C GLY A 57 4.43 5.54 8.58
N LYS A 58 5.57 5.13 9.14
CA LYS A 58 5.95 3.71 9.30
C LYS A 58 5.03 2.99 10.28
N PHE A 59 4.93 1.68 10.15
CA PHE A 59 4.09 0.82 11.01
C PHE A 59 2.60 1.19 11.00
N SER A 60 2.10 1.68 9.87
CA SER A 60 0.70 2.06 9.70
C SER A 60 -0.08 0.98 8.96
N ASN A 61 -1.23 0.59 9.50
CA ASN A 61 -2.06 -0.47 8.93
C ASN A 61 -3.44 0.08 8.61
N ILE A 62 -3.79 0.11 7.32
CA ILE A 62 -5.09 0.59 6.85
C ILE A 62 -5.99 -0.62 6.67
N ALA A 63 -7.02 -0.73 7.51
CA ALA A 63 -8.01 -1.80 7.45
C ALA A 63 -8.93 -1.65 6.24
N ALA A 64 -9.54 -2.76 5.81
CA ALA A 64 -10.36 -2.79 4.62
C ALA A 64 -11.57 -1.85 4.73
N SER A 65 -11.94 -1.21 3.63
CA SER A 65 -13.21 -0.48 3.56
C SER A 65 -14.38 -1.46 3.60
N VAL A 66 -15.45 -1.11 4.34
CA VAL A 66 -16.70 -1.89 4.47
C VAL A 66 -17.90 -1.14 3.91
#